data_AF-A0A1U7HN92-F1
#
_entry.id   AF-A0A1U7HN92-F1
#
_cell.length_a   1.000
_cell.length_b   1.000
_cell.length_c   1.000
_cell.angle_alpha   90.00
_cell.angle_beta   90.00
_cell.angle_gamma   90.00
#
_symmetry.space_group_name_H-M   'P 1'
#
loop_
_entity.id
_entity.type
_entity.pdbx_description
1 polymer ?
#
loop_
_entity_poly.entity_id
_entity_poly.type
_entity_poly.pdbx_seq_one_letter_code
_entity_poly.pdbx_strand_id
1 'polypeptide(L)'
;MFTSNRLLKLLVTTFVFVPTITISSSSVLAKSFQQETTSISQTAFKTEPPNNSLRNTNLSVLASSPGNITPMTVPGGRAFIYSLSTAGTTYSGNTNFPTQNTSYTPAFNFRLPGALVLESTLAAQNTNRRNGVNPREVGLFIGNDASLSTAGTLRYGTHTWVHRYWGGRTLGRPALDTAFVSLNNITSTLNARVDPQWARNDTTNLFSWRSSIFSAPKQILAGDISIRFTNGGRNVTGSATFFGNGYIEPGAYAYVVNFTGTLAR
;
A
#
# COMPACT_ATOMS: atom_id res chain seq x y z
N MET A 1 -15.49 14.18 -62.56
CA MET A 1 -14.97 12.82 -62.27
C MET A 1 -13.91 12.95 -61.18
N PHE A 2 -14.12 12.24 -60.07
CA PHE A 2 -13.22 11.82 -58.95
C PHE A 2 -11.69 12.12 -59.11
N THR A 3 -10.85 12.37 -58.08
CA THR A 3 -10.95 12.42 -56.61
C THR A 3 -9.66 13.01 -56.03
N SER A 4 -9.80 13.54 -54.81
CA SER A 4 -8.80 14.05 -53.88
C SER A 4 -7.80 12.99 -53.38
N ASN A 5 -6.60 13.43 -52.94
CA ASN A 5 -5.84 12.78 -51.86
C ASN A 5 -4.76 13.72 -51.29
N ARG A 6 -5.12 14.48 -50.24
CA ARG A 6 -4.16 15.12 -49.33
C ARG A 6 -4.12 14.33 -48.03
N LEU A 7 -2.97 13.68 -47.79
CA LEU A 7 -2.59 13.04 -46.53
C LEU A 7 -2.38 14.10 -45.45
N LEU A 8 -3.27 14.15 -44.46
CA LEU A 8 -3.09 14.90 -43.23
C LEU A 8 -2.59 13.92 -42.15
N LYS A 9 -1.30 14.02 -41.77
CA LYS A 9 -0.73 13.28 -40.63
C LYS A 9 -1.14 13.99 -39.34
N LEU A 10 -2.03 13.35 -38.58
CA LEU A 10 -2.41 13.78 -37.24
C LEU A 10 -1.32 13.37 -36.24
N LEU A 11 -0.60 14.34 -35.69
CA LEU A 11 0.37 14.14 -34.62
C LEU A 11 -0.41 14.18 -33.28
N VAL A 12 -0.58 13.03 -32.64
CA VAL A 12 -1.19 12.94 -31.30
C VAL A 12 -0.07 13.04 -30.26
N THR A 13 0.05 14.22 -29.63
CA THR A 13 0.95 14.43 -28.49
C THR A 13 0.22 14.08 -27.21
N THR A 14 0.52 12.93 -26.61
CA THR A 14 0.05 12.56 -25.27
C THR A 14 0.78 13.39 -24.22
N PHE A 15 0.07 14.34 -23.61
CA PHE A 15 0.53 15.04 -22.41
C PHE A 15 0.31 14.16 -21.18
N VAL A 16 1.41 13.67 -20.59
CA VAL A 16 1.38 13.02 -19.27
C VAL A 16 1.31 14.12 -18.21
N PHE A 17 0.10 14.37 -17.69
CA PHE A 17 -0.10 15.27 -16.55
C PHE A 17 0.37 14.58 -15.26
N VAL A 18 1.46 15.09 -14.69
CA VAL A 18 1.84 14.81 -13.30
C VAL A 18 1.35 16.00 -12.47
N PRO A 19 0.29 15.90 -11.66
CA PRO A 19 -0.14 17.01 -10.83
C PRO A 19 0.94 17.31 -9.77
N THR A 20 1.53 18.51 -9.83
CA THR A 20 2.38 19.02 -8.76
C THR A 20 1.49 19.50 -7.62
N ILE A 21 1.46 18.76 -6.51
CA ILE A 21 0.73 19.16 -5.30
C ILE A 21 1.69 19.91 -4.38
N THR A 22 1.38 21.16 -4.07
CA THR A 22 2.10 21.95 -3.05
C THR A 22 1.50 21.64 -1.68
N ILE A 23 2.19 20.82 -0.89
CA ILE A 23 1.86 20.60 0.53
C ILE A 23 2.76 21.52 1.35
N SER A 24 2.20 22.57 1.94
CA SER A 24 2.93 23.44 2.87
C SER A 24 2.98 22.78 4.26
N SER A 25 4.11 22.19 4.64
CA SER A 25 4.33 21.68 6.00
C SER A 25 4.97 22.76 6.89
N SER A 26 4.32 23.12 7.99
CA SER A 26 4.94 23.91 9.06
C SER A 26 5.91 23.01 9.84
N SER A 27 7.20 23.36 9.90
CA SER A 27 8.21 22.59 10.62
C SER A 27 8.07 22.78 12.14
N VAL A 28 7.87 21.69 12.87
CA VAL A 28 7.98 21.65 14.34
C VAL A 28 9.23 20.85 14.69
N LEU A 29 10.19 21.52 15.32
CA LEU A 29 11.43 20.95 15.89
C LEU A 29 11.09 19.82 16.88
N ALA A 30 11.60 18.62 16.66
CA ALA A 30 11.59 17.54 17.65
C ALA A 30 13.03 17.23 18.11
N LYS A 31 13.28 17.46 19.41
CA LYS A 31 14.54 17.16 20.10
C LYS A 31 14.75 15.65 20.26
N SER A 32 16.01 15.25 20.19
CA SER A 32 16.58 13.91 20.37
C SER A 32 16.30 13.28 21.73
N PHE A 33 16.08 11.97 21.76
CA PHE A 33 16.17 11.16 22.98
C PHE A 33 17.04 9.92 22.71
N GLN A 34 18.03 9.70 23.58
CA GLN A 34 19.07 8.69 23.47
C GLN A 34 18.54 7.28 23.78
N GLN A 35 19.13 6.29 23.11
CA GLN A 35 18.84 4.87 23.27
C GLN A 35 19.94 4.22 24.11
N GLU A 36 19.59 3.71 25.29
CA GLU A 36 20.43 2.83 26.09
C GLU A 36 20.45 1.42 25.48
N THR A 37 21.65 0.91 25.25
CA THR A 37 21.93 -0.47 24.88
C THR A 37 22.01 -1.36 26.11
N THR A 38 21.31 -2.49 26.11
CA THR A 38 21.58 -3.59 27.05
C THR A 38 21.75 -4.88 26.24
N SER A 39 22.97 -5.40 26.24
CA SER A 39 23.36 -6.71 25.69
C SER A 39 23.10 -7.81 26.72
N ILE A 40 22.53 -8.94 26.29
CA ILE A 40 22.52 -10.17 27.10
C ILE A 40 23.16 -11.30 26.30
N SER A 41 24.12 -11.95 26.96
CA SER A 41 25.02 -12.98 26.46
C SER A 41 24.35 -14.35 26.31
N GLN A 42 24.90 -15.14 25.40
CA GLN A 42 24.56 -16.54 25.13
C GLN A 42 25.06 -17.47 26.25
N THR A 43 24.31 -18.53 26.54
CA THR A 43 24.89 -19.73 27.16
C THR A 43 24.30 -20.97 26.49
N ALA A 44 25.22 -21.87 26.14
CA ALA A 44 25.05 -23.07 25.34
C ALA A 44 24.15 -24.12 26.00
N PHE A 45 23.42 -24.90 25.19
CA PHE A 45 23.11 -26.28 25.51
C PHE A 45 23.32 -27.19 24.29
N LYS A 46 23.77 -28.39 24.65
CA LYS A 46 24.57 -29.36 23.92
C LYS A 46 23.68 -30.35 23.14
N THR A 47 24.29 -30.92 22.11
CA THR A 47 23.87 -31.91 21.10
C THR A 47 23.39 -33.27 21.61
N GLU A 48 22.44 -33.93 20.90
CA GLU A 48 22.68 -35.14 20.07
C GLU A 48 21.44 -35.59 19.21
N PRO A 49 21.62 -36.35 18.10
CA PRO A 49 20.60 -36.75 17.08
C PRO A 49 20.26 -38.28 17.17
N PRO A 50 19.67 -39.01 16.17
CA PRO A 50 19.17 -38.66 14.82
C PRO A 50 17.78 -39.27 14.42
N ASN A 51 17.28 -38.88 13.24
CA ASN A 51 17.06 -39.75 12.06
C ASN A 51 15.76 -39.53 11.27
N ASN A 52 15.94 -39.63 9.94
CA ASN A 52 15.00 -39.95 8.86
C ASN A 52 14.18 -38.88 8.11
N SER A 53 14.60 -38.75 6.85
CA SER A 53 13.81 -38.69 5.62
C SER A 53 13.13 -37.37 5.27
N LEU A 54 13.63 -36.71 4.22
CA LEU A 54 12.87 -36.55 2.97
C LEU A 54 13.72 -35.88 1.87
N ARG A 55 13.95 -36.67 0.81
CA ARG A 55 14.09 -36.35 -0.62
C ARG A 55 14.83 -35.07 -1.05
N ASN A 56 16.02 -35.31 -1.60
CA ASN A 56 16.69 -34.49 -2.60
C ASN A 56 15.84 -34.32 -3.87
N THR A 57 15.72 -33.09 -4.35
CA THR A 57 15.80 -32.77 -5.78
C THR A 57 16.77 -31.62 -5.96
N ASN A 58 17.80 -31.90 -6.76
CA ASN A 58 18.89 -31.01 -7.14
C ASN A 58 18.41 -29.68 -7.72
N LEU A 59 18.99 -28.57 -7.27
CA LEU A 59 19.18 -27.39 -8.10
C LEU A 59 20.54 -26.77 -7.77
N SER A 60 21.53 -27.09 -8.59
CA SER A 60 22.82 -26.42 -8.66
C SER A 60 22.71 -25.21 -9.57
N VAL A 61 22.98 -24.00 -9.08
CA VAL A 61 23.56 -22.93 -9.90
C VAL A 61 24.57 -22.17 -9.04
N LEU A 62 25.83 -22.29 -9.45
CA LEU A 62 26.99 -21.55 -8.96
C LEU A 62 26.89 -20.07 -9.37
N ALA A 63 27.34 -19.19 -8.49
CA ALA A 63 27.25 -17.74 -8.57
C ALA A 63 28.16 -17.08 -9.63
N SER A 64 27.80 -15.86 -10.05
CA SER A 64 28.77 -14.79 -10.32
C SER A 64 28.24 -13.42 -9.86
N SER A 65 29.13 -12.70 -9.15
CA SER A 65 29.01 -11.34 -8.59
C SER A 65 28.87 -10.28 -9.70
N PRO A 66 28.13 -9.15 -9.55
CA PRO A 66 28.45 -8.07 -8.60
C PRO A 66 27.23 -7.47 -7.87
N GLY A 67 27.37 -7.27 -6.55
CA GLY A 67 26.38 -6.59 -5.70
C GLY A 67 25.14 -7.44 -5.43
N ASN A 68 25.19 -8.26 -4.38
CA ASN A 68 24.10 -9.16 -3.96
C ASN A 68 22.84 -8.36 -3.54
N ILE A 69 22.10 -7.83 -4.51
CA ILE A 69 20.66 -7.62 -4.37
C ILE A 69 20.09 -9.03 -4.41
N THR A 70 19.85 -9.61 -3.24
CA THR A 70 19.12 -10.87 -3.16
C THR A 70 17.77 -10.60 -3.83
N PRO A 71 17.44 -11.25 -4.96
CA PRO A 71 16.06 -11.24 -5.44
C PRO A 71 15.21 -11.62 -4.24
N MET A 72 14.09 -10.94 -4.03
CA MET A 72 13.19 -11.28 -2.94
C MET A 72 12.64 -12.68 -3.24
N THR A 73 13.37 -13.72 -2.83
CA THR A 73 12.90 -15.11 -2.86
C THR A 73 11.99 -15.24 -1.68
N VAL A 74 10.79 -14.73 -1.87
CA VAL A 74 9.66 -14.89 -0.99
C VAL A 74 9.38 -16.40 -0.94
N PRO A 75 9.67 -17.10 0.17
CA PRO A 75 9.51 -18.56 0.26
C PRO A 75 8.03 -18.93 0.08
N GLY A 76 7.75 -20.12 -0.47
CA GLY A 76 6.39 -20.59 -0.72
C GLY A 76 5.47 -20.46 0.50
N GLY A 77 4.52 -19.52 0.43
CA GLY A 77 3.54 -19.16 1.44
C GLY A 77 2.63 -18.03 0.93
N ARG A 78 1.35 -18.03 1.34
CA ARG A 78 0.25 -17.25 0.71
C ARG A 78 0.27 -15.74 0.98
N ALA A 79 0.76 -15.25 2.12
CA ALA A 79 0.93 -13.80 2.38
C ALA A 79 1.97 -13.50 3.47
N PHE A 80 2.52 -12.28 3.45
CA PHE A 80 3.49 -11.71 4.39
C PHE A 80 2.81 -10.58 5.15
N ILE A 81 2.93 -10.58 6.47
CA ILE A 81 2.30 -9.57 7.32
C ILE A 81 3.39 -8.85 8.09
N TYR A 82 3.41 -7.52 8.00
CA TYR A 82 4.30 -6.67 8.77
C TYR A 82 3.51 -5.92 9.81
N SER A 83 4.02 -5.90 11.04
CA SER A 83 3.54 -4.99 12.07
C SER A 83 4.09 -3.60 11.79
N LEU A 84 3.21 -2.62 11.66
CA LEU A 84 3.58 -1.24 11.33
C LEU A 84 3.47 -0.31 12.53
N SER A 85 4.42 0.62 12.61
CA SER A 85 4.29 1.89 13.33
C SER A 85 3.98 2.98 12.32
N THR A 86 2.87 3.69 12.50
CA THR A 86 2.42 4.71 11.55
C THR A 86 2.28 6.07 12.20
N ALA A 87 2.57 7.12 11.44
CA ALA A 87 2.31 8.50 11.81
C ALA A 87 1.83 9.28 10.57
N GLY A 88 0.80 10.08 10.74
CA GLY A 88 0.19 10.76 9.61
C GLY A 88 -0.73 11.91 9.98
N THR A 89 -1.33 12.49 8.95
CA THR A 89 -2.24 13.61 9.04
C THR A 89 -3.41 13.40 8.08
N THR A 90 -4.62 13.71 8.55
CA THR A 90 -5.81 13.79 7.72
C THR A 90 -6.10 15.24 7.35
N TYR A 91 -6.75 15.46 6.21
CA TYR A 91 -7.02 16.79 5.68
C TYR A 91 -8.44 16.87 5.11
N SER A 92 -9.05 18.04 5.20
CA SER A 92 -10.30 18.38 4.51
C SER A 92 -10.06 19.50 3.50
N GLY A 93 -10.78 19.48 2.38
CA GLY A 93 -10.63 20.46 1.32
C GLY A 93 -11.97 20.84 0.69
N ASN A 94 -11.89 21.72 -0.30
CA ASN A 94 -13.04 22.13 -1.11
C ASN A 94 -13.63 20.95 -1.92
N THR A 95 -14.80 21.11 -2.53
CA THR A 95 -15.54 20.01 -3.18
C THR A 95 -15.02 19.62 -4.57
N ASN A 96 -13.93 20.22 -5.08
CA ASN A 96 -13.47 20.03 -6.46
C ASN A 96 -12.55 18.81 -6.62
N PHE A 97 -13.01 17.67 -6.14
CA PHE A 97 -12.21 16.44 -5.97
C PHE A 97 -12.00 15.62 -7.26
N PRO A 98 -10.80 15.02 -7.48
CA PRO A 98 -9.48 15.58 -7.21
C PRO A 98 -9.05 16.41 -8.42
N THR A 99 -8.94 17.72 -8.26
CA THR A 99 -8.47 18.65 -9.31
C THR A 99 -7.29 19.48 -8.83
N GLN A 100 -6.56 20.11 -9.75
CA GLN A 100 -5.42 20.99 -9.45
C GLN A 100 -5.77 22.15 -8.51
N ASN A 101 -7.06 22.51 -8.40
CA ASN A 101 -7.54 23.60 -7.56
C ASN A 101 -8.02 23.13 -6.18
N THR A 102 -7.83 21.85 -5.84
CA THR A 102 -8.19 21.32 -4.52
C THR A 102 -7.15 21.78 -3.52
N SER A 103 -7.53 22.65 -2.60
CA SER A 103 -6.71 22.99 -1.45
C SER A 103 -7.16 22.17 -0.24
N TYR A 104 -6.19 21.73 0.55
CA TYR A 104 -6.39 20.90 1.74
C TYR A 104 -5.91 21.61 3.00
N THR A 105 -6.76 21.64 4.02
CA THR A 105 -6.43 22.11 5.36
C THR A 105 -6.17 20.92 6.28
N PRO A 106 -5.04 20.89 7.03
CA PRO A 106 -4.79 19.87 8.02
C PRO A 106 -5.93 19.78 9.05
N ALA A 107 -6.30 18.56 9.43
CA ALA A 107 -7.40 18.31 10.35
C ALA A 107 -6.95 17.58 11.61
N PHE A 108 -6.46 16.34 11.47
CA PHE A 108 -6.04 15.53 12.61
C PHE A 108 -4.70 14.86 12.35
N ASN A 109 -3.77 15.01 13.30
CA ASN A 109 -2.56 14.21 13.36
C ASN A 109 -2.84 12.93 14.15
N PHE A 110 -2.23 11.83 13.74
CA PHE A 110 -2.41 10.54 14.40
C PHE A 110 -1.12 9.72 14.43
N ARG A 111 -1.06 8.83 15.42
CA ARG A 111 -0.07 7.76 15.54
C ARG A 111 -0.81 6.50 15.92
N LEU A 112 -0.88 5.55 15.00
CA LEU A 112 -1.65 4.32 15.19
C LEU A 112 -0.79 3.12 14.79
N PRO A 113 -0.96 1.96 15.45
CA PRO A 113 -0.42 0.72 14.93
C PRO A 113 -1.13 0.35 13.64
N GLY A 114 -0.48 -0.47 12.81
CA GLY A 114 -1.10 -1.00 11.61
C GLY A 114 -0.50 -2.33 11.18
N ALA A 115 -1.01 -2.85 10.08
CA ALA A 115 -0.49 -4.01 9.38
C ALA A 115 -0.34 -3.71 7.89
N LEU A 116 0.80 -4.13 7.33
CA LEU A 116 0.98 -4.25 5.89
C LEU A 116 0.89 -5.72 5.54
N VAL A 117 0.02 -6.07 4.60
CA VAL A 117 -0.10 -7.42 4.06
C VAL A 117 0.38 -7.41 2.63
N LEU A 118 1.23 -8.37 2.26
CA LEU A 118 1.69 -8.58 0.90
C LEU A 118 1.41 -10.01 0.49
N GLU A 119 0.75 -10.19 -0.65
CA GLU A 119 0.46 -11.51 -1.20
C GLU A 119 0.94 -11.59 -2.64
N SER A 120 1.31 -12.80 -3.06
CA SER A 120 1.53 -13.09 -4.47
C SER A 120 0.19 -13.12 -5.21
N THR A 121 0.10 -12.43 -6.33
CA THR A 121 -1.09 -12.46 -7.18
C THR A 121 -1.30 -13.87 -7.74
N LEU A 122 -2.27 -14.62 -7.21
CA LEU A 122 -2.61 -15.94 -7.72
C LEU A 122 -3.38 -15.78 -9.04
N ALA A 123 -2.74 -16.05 -10.16
CA ALA A 123 -3.34 -15.94 -11.49
C ALA A 123 -4.67 -16.72 -11.62
N ALA A 124 -4.83 -17.84 -10.88
CA ALA A 124 -6.02 -18.69 -10.91
C ALA A 124 -7.23 -18.15 -10.13
N GLN A 125 -7.04 -17.25 -9.16
CA GLN A 125 -8.16 -16.63 -8.40
C GLN A 125 -8.66 -15.34 -9.04
N ASN A 126 -8.03 -14.91 -10.13
CA ASN A 126 -8.12 -13.55 -10.65
C ASN A 126 -8.54 -13.57 -12.13
N THR A 127 -9.72 -14.13 -12.45
CA THR A 127 -10.01 -14.54 -13.84
C THR A 127 -10.74 -13.52 -14.72
N ASN A 128 -11.40 -12.46 -14.22
CA ASN A 128 -12.29 -11.67 -15.09
C ASN A 128 -12.35 -10.13 -14.89
N ARG A 129 -11.63 -9.52 -13.93
CA ARG A 129 -11.75 -8.07 -13.65
C ARG A 129 -10.42 -7.40 -13.30
N ARG A 130 -9.47 -7.53 -14.21
CA ARG A 130 -8.13 -6.99 -14.07
C ARG A 130 -8.04 -5.58 -14.63
N ASN A 131 -7.36 -4.70 -13.90
CA ASN A 131 -6.75 -3.51 -14.51
C ASN A 131 -5.30 -3.78 -14.99
N GLY A 132 -4.80 -4.99 -14.76
CA GLY A 132 -3.49 -5.44 -15.23
C GLY A 132 -3.08 -6.75 -14.55
N VAL A 133 -1.81 -7.14 -14.66
CA VAL A 133 -1.24 -8.22 -13.85
C VAL A 133 -0.41 -7.58 -12.74
N ASN A 134 -1.03 -7.34 -11.58
CA ASN A 134 -0.30 -6.87 -10.41
C ASN A 134 0.76 -7.93 -10.03
N PRO A 135 2.04 -7.57 -9.80
CA PRO A 135 3.06 -8.53 -9.38
C PRO A 135 2.85 -9.02 -7.95
N ARG A 136 2.19 -8.19 -7.13
CA ARG A 136 1.85 -8.43 -5.73
C ARG A 136 0.55 -7.69 -5.41
N GLU A 137 -0.22 -8.24 -4.50
CA GLU A 137 -1.32 -7.54 -3.86
C GLU A 137 -0.89 -7.00 -2.50
N VAL A 138 -1.40 -5.83 -2.15
CA VAL A 138 -1.04 -5.06 -0.97
C VAL A 138 -2.29 -4.74 -0.17
N GLY A 139 -2.23 -4.97 1.14
CA GLY A 139 -3.22 -4.49 2.11
C GLY A 139 -2.54 -3.57 3.11
N LEU A 140 -3.08 -2.37 3.33
CA LEU A 140 -2.64 -1.45 4.35
C LEU A 140 -3.79 -1.16 5.31
N PHE A 141 -3.64 -1.62 6.55
CA PHE A 141 -4.66 -1.55 7.59
C PHE A 141 -4.11 -0.78 8.79
N ILE A 142 -4.73 0.31 9.18
CA ILE A 142 -4.21 1.20 10.25
C ILE A 142 -5.30 1.46 11.28
N GLY A 143 -4.95 1.30 12.55
CA GLY A 143 -5.84 1.42 13.70
C GLY A 143 -6.78 0.22 13.90
N ASN A 144 -7.73 0.34 14.83
CA ASN A 144 -8.65 -0.75 15.19
C ASN A 144 -9.86 -0.82 14.24
N ASP A 145 -10.26 -2.05 13.91
CA ASP A 145 -11.27 -2.33 12.87
C ASP A 145 -12.66 -1.78 13.22
N ALA A 146 -13.20 -2.05 14.41
CA ALA A 146 -14.65 -2.18 14.69
C ALA A 146 -15.67 -1.16 14.10
N SER A 147 -15.26 0.01 13.59
CA SER A 147 -16.14 0.90 12.80
C SER A 147 -15.44 2.03 12.03
N LEU A 148 -14.10 2.02 11.85
CA LEU A 148 -13.36 3.21 11.38
C LEU A 148 -13.74 4.47 12.22
N SER A 149 -13.86 4.29 13.53
CA SER A 149 -14.38 5.31 14.45
C SER A 149 -13.32 6.28 14.98
N THR A 150 -12.04 5.95 14.81
CA THR A 150 -10.91 6.78 15.23
C THR A 150 -10.32 7.51 14.04
N ALA A 151 -10.05 8.81 14.19
CA ALA A 151 -9.30 9.60 13.21
C ALA A 151 -8.00 8.91 12.81
N GLY A 152 -7.72 8.87 11.51
CA GLY A 152 -6.51 8.23 11.00
C GLY A 152 -6.62 6.71 10.84
N THR A 153 -7.77 6.10 11.11
CA THR A 153 -7.99 4.69 10.76
C THR A 153 -8.13 4.54 9.25
N LEU A 154 -7.57 3.46 8.71
CA LEU A 154 -7.52 3.18 7.27
C LEU A 154 -7.74 1.70 7.02
N ARG A 155 -8.50 1.39 5.97
CA ARG A 155 -8.52 0.09 5.32
C ARG A 155 -8.31 0.28 3.84
N TYR A 156 -7.25 -0.31 3.33
CA TYR A 156 -6.94 -0.26 1.92
C TYR A 156 -6.41 -1.61 1.45
N GLY A 157 -6.86 -2.04 0.28
CA GLY A 157 -6.32 -3.16 -0.47
C GLY A 157 -6.19 -2.78 -1.94
N THR A 158 -5.13 -3.23 -2.61
CA THR A 158 -5.01 -3.14 -4.07
C THR A 158 -5.98 -4.06 -4.79
N HIS A 159 -6.51 -5.03 -4.03
CA HIS A 159 -7.52 -5.95 -4.47
C HIS A 159 -8.48 -6.27 -3.32
N THR A 160 -9.78 -6.32 -3.61
CA THR A 160 -10.86 -6.60 -2.65
C THR A 160 -10.69 -7.89 -1.82
N TRP A 161 -9.99 -8.91 -2.31
CA TRP A 161 -9.80 -10.16 -1.58
C TRP A 161 -8.81 -9.99 -0.41
N VAL A 162 -7.87 -9.04 -0.48
CA VAL A 162 -6.84 -8.81 0.56
C VAL A 162 -7.47 -8.41 1.89
N HIS A 163 -8.66 -7.82 1.86
CA HIS A 163 -9.44 -7.45 3.05
C HIS A 163 -9.83 -8.65 3.93
N ARG A 164 -9.72 -9.89 3.43
CA ARG A 164 -9.91 -11.11 4.23
C ARG A 164 -8.93 -11.20 5.41
N TYR A 165 -7.74 -10.62 5.29
CA TYR A 165 -6.73 -10.64 6.36
C TYR A 165 -7.07 -9.75 7.54
N TRP A 166 -8.10 -8.93 7.40
CA TRP A 166 -8.52 -7.97 8.40
C TRP A 166 -9.97 -8.20 8.85
N GLY A 167 -10.42 -9.46 8.86
CA GLY A 167 -11.76 -9.85 9.31
C GLY A 167 -12.90 -9.44 8.37
N GLY A 168 -12.58 -8.93 7.17
CA GLY A 168 -13.58 -8.65 6.15
C GLY A 168 -14.31 -9.92 5.73
N ARG A 169 -15.65 -9.88 5.72
CA ARG A 169 -16.44 -10.93 5.05
C ARG A 169 -16.04 -10.93 3.58
N THR A 170 -16.02 -12.10 2.95
CA THR A 170 -16.14 -12.21 1.49
C THR A 170 -17.49 -11.59 1.12
N LEU A 171 -17.54 -10.26 1.01
CA LEU A 171 -18.63 -9.59 0.32
C LEU A 171 -18.68 -10.33 -1.00
N GLY A 172 -19.82 -10.93 -1.36
CA GLY A 172 -19.97 -11.80 -2.55
C GLY A 172 -19.70 -11.10 -3.89
N ARG A 173 -18.94 -10.00 -3.88
CA ARG A 173 -18.38 -9.31 -5.02
C ARG A 173 -17.17 -10.08 -5.56
N PRO A 174 -17.04 -10.13 -6.90
CA PRO A 174 -15.91 -10.78 -7.54
C PRO A 174 -14.61 -10.10 -7.16
N ALA A 175 -13.55 -10.88 -7.26
CA ALA A 175 -12.18 -10.43 -7.14
C ALA A 175 -11.94 -9.20 -8.04
N LEU A 176 -11.80 -8.02 -7.43
CA LEU A 176 -11.71 -6.71 -8.09
C LEU A 176 -10.37 -6.07 -7.76
N ASP A 177 -9.59 -5.75 -8.80
CA ASP A 177 -8.41 -4.91 -8.68
C ASP A 177 -8.85 -3.46 -8.55
N THR A 178 -8.36 -2.76 -7.52
CA THR A 178 -8.66 -1.34 -7.26
C THR A 178 -7.43 -0.46 -7.41
N ALA A 179 -6.30 -1.04 -7.82
CA ALA A 179 -5.03 -0.34 -7.98
C ALA A 179 -4.13 -1.04 -9.00
N PHE A 180 -3.25 -0.26 -9.63
CA PHE A 180 -2.13 -0.77 -10.41
C PHE A 180 -0.93 -0.93 -9.50
N VAL A 181 -0.26 -2.08 -9.56
CA VAL A 181 0.92 -2.37 -8.76
C VAL A 181 2.13 -2.59 -9.65
N SER A 182 3.27 -2.01 -9.27
CA SER A 182 4.56 -2.23 -9.90
C SER A 182 5.62 -2.55 -8.85
N LEU A 183 6.60 -3.36 -9.24
CA LEU A 183 7.70 -3.77 -8.38
C LEU A 183 9.02 -3.47 -9.09
N ASN A 184 9.86 -2.65 -8.45
CA ASN A 184 11.24 -2.42 -8.86
C ASN A 184 12.17 -3.26 -7.98
N ASN A 185 12.74 -4.31 -8.57
CA ASN A 185 13.65 -5.22 -7.88
C ASN A 185 15.03 -4.61 -7.61
N ILE A 186 15.44 -3.59 -8.38
CA ILE A 186 16.75 -2.92 -8.20
C ILE A 186 16.71 -2.06 -6.94
N THR A 187 15.63 -1.31 -6.74
CA THR A 187 15.46 -0.43 -5.58
C THR A 187 14.72 -1.10 -4.43
N SER A 188 14.34 -2.37 -4.59
CA SER A 188 13.46 -3.10 -3.67
C SER A 188 12.24 -2.28 -3.26
N THR A 189 11.57 -1.70 -4.25
CA THR A 189 10.43 -0.78 -4.05
C THR A 189 9.20 -1.31 -4.74
N LEU A 190 8.09 -1.39 -4.00
CA LEU A 190 6.77 -1.66 -4.55
C LEU A 190 5.98 -0.35 -4.55
N ASN A 191 5.39 -0.02 -5.69
CA ASN A 191 4.50 1.12 -5.82
C ASN A 191 3.11 0.64 -6.21
N ALA A 192 2.09 1.15 -5.52
CA ALA A 192 0.70 0.92 -5.86
C ALA A 192 0.02 2.27 -6.12
N ARG A 193 -0.74 2.36 -7.22
CA ARG A 193 -1.52 3.53 -7.57
C ARG A 193 -2.99 3.15 -7.67
N VAL A 194 -3.86 3.86 -6.96
CA VAL A 194 -5.30 3.64 -7.02
C VAL A 194 -5.79 3.78 -8.45
N ASP A 195 -6.60 2.81 -8.90
CA ASP A 195 -7.31 2.86 -10.17
C ASP A 195 -8.66 3.54 -9.95
N PRO A 196 -8.87 4.79 -10.40
CA PRO A 196 -10.09 5.53 -10.11
C PRO A 196 -11.34 4.92 -10.74
N GLN A 197 -11.19 4.14 -11.82
CA GLN A 197 -12.31 3.49 -12.49
C GLN A 197 -12.90 2.38 -11.61
N TRP A 198 -12.05 1.58 -10.97
CA TRP A 198 -12.48 0.49 -10.11
C TRP A 198 -12.67 0.89 -8.65
N ALA A 199 -11.89 1.86 -8.16
CA ALA A 199 -12.01 2.36 -6.78
C ALA A 199 -13.42 2.87 -6.46
N ARG A 200 -14.08 3.55 -7.41
CA ARG A 200 -15.48 4.01 -7.25
C ARG A 200 -16.46 2.86 -7.07
N ASN A 201 -16.16 1.69 -7.64
CA ASN A 201 -16.98 0.49 -7.54
C ASN A 201 -16.66 -0.32 -6.28
N ASP A 202 -15.65 0.05 -5.50
CA ASP A 202 -15.24 -0.64 -4.27
C ASP A 202 -15.64 0.15 -3.02
N THR A 203 -16.41 -0.48 -2.14
CA THR A 203 -16.83 0.12 -0.85
C THR A 203 -15.98 -0.36 0.32
N THR A 204 -14.90 -1.11 0.07
CA THR A 204 -14.03 -1.68 1.12
C THR A 204 -12.83 -0.80 1.44
N ASN A 205 -12.33 -0.04 0.46
CA ASN A 205 -11.25 0.91 0.64
C ASN A 205 -11.73 2.24 1.25
N LEU A 206 -11.50 2.42 2.54
CA LEU A 206 -12.07 3.47 3.36
C LEU A 206 -11.05 4.04 4.35
N PHE A 207 -11.20 5.32 4.72
CA PHE A 207 -10.49 5.90 5.87
C PHE A 207 -11.40 6.79 6.71
N SER A 208 -11.02 6.98 7.98
CA SER A 208 -11.68 7.91 8.87
C SER A 208 -10.88 9.20 8.97
N TRP A 209 -11.52 10.30 8.56
CA TRP A 209 -10.89 11.61 8.59
C TRP A 209 -10.84 12.21 10.02
N ARG A 210 -11.88 11.97 10.84
CA ARG A 210 -11.99 12.47 12.22
C ARG A 210 -12.67 11.44 13.15
N SER A 211 -12.43 11.56 14.45
CA SER A 211 -13.17 10.81 15.47
C SER A 211 -14.50 11.51 15.76
N SER A 212 -15.63 10.94 15.34
CA SER A 212 -16.97 11.42 15.70
C SER A 212 -18.02 10.35 15.42
N ILE A 213 -19.06 10.28 16.24
CA ILE A 213 -20.21 9.39 16.06
C ILE A 213 -21.02 9.70 14.79
N PHE A 214 -20.85 10.89 14.22
CA PHE A 214 -21.54 11.33 12.99
C PHE A 214 -20.63 11.30 11.76
N SER A 215 -19.33 11.02 11.93
CA SER A 215 -18.39 11.02 10.81
C SER A 215 -18.43 9.70 10.06
N ALA A 216 -19.07 9.68 8.90
CA ALA A 216 -18.98 8.55 8.00
C ALA A 216 -17.55 8.38 7.45
N PRO A 217 -17.08 7.13 7.27
CA PRO A 217 -15.84 6.85 6.56
C PRO A 217 -15.86 7.43 5.14
N LYS A 218 -14.68 7.82 4.66
CA LYS A 218 -14.49 8.38 3.31
C LYS A 218 -13.94 7.27 2.41
N GLN A 219 -14.54 7.10 1.23
CA GLN A 219 -14.05 6.15 0.22
C GLN A 219 -12.76 6.66 -0.41
N ILE A 220 -11.80 5.77 -0.58
CA ILE A 220 -10.56 6.05 -1.31
C ILE A 220 -10.85 5.97 -2.81
N LEU A 221 -10.58 7.06 -3.51
CA LEU A 221 -10.90 7.23 -4.93
C LEU A 221 -9.66 7.47 -5.79
N ALA A 222 -8.59 7.95 -5.19
CA ALA A 222 -7.30 8.17 -5.81
C ALA A 222 -6.20 8.13 -4.74
N GLY A 223 -4.95 8.00 -5.17
CA GLY A 223 -3.81 7.97 -4.27
C GLY A 223 -2.74 6.98 -4.69
N ASP A 224 -1.67 6.98 -3.93
CA ASP A 224 -0.47 6.19 -4.18
C ASP A 224 0.11 5.66 -2.87
N ILE A 225 0.76 4.50 -2.95
CA ILE A 225 1.57 3.90 -1.91
C ILE A 225 2.96 3.63 -2.49
N SER A 226 4.00 3.95 -1.73
CA SER A 226 5.36 3.48 -2.00
C SER A 226 5.91 2.73 -0.79
N ILE A 227 6.41 1.52 -1.01
CA ILE A 227 6.96 0.65 0.04
C ILE A 227 8.37 0.26 -0.38
N ARG A 228 9.35 0.55 0.48
CA ARG A 228 10.73 0.10 0.33
C ARG A 228 11.03 -1.03 1.31
N PHE A 229 11.56 -2.11 0.77
CA PHE A 229 12.00 -3.27 1.54
C PHE A 229 13.49 -3.16 1.86
N THR A 230 13.85 -3.47 3.10
CA THR A 230 15.24 -3.54 3.55
C THR A 230 15.48 -4.81 4.36
N ASN A 231 16.75 -5.11 4.63
CA ASN A 231 17.15 -6.29 5.41
C ASN A 231 16.55 -7.60 4.85
N GLY A 232 16.72 -7.82 3.54
CA GLY A 232 16.17 -9.01 2.85
C GLY A 232 14.65 -9.12 2.89
N GLY A 233 13.93 -8.00 3.03
CA GLY A 233 12.47 -7.98 3.13
C GLY A 233 11.94 -8.15 4.56
N ARG A 234 12.78 -8.23 5.59
CA ARG A 234 12.33 -8.28 6.99
C ARG A 234 11.80 -6.95 7.49
N ASN A 235 12.25 -5.84 6.92
CA ASN A 235 11.87 -4.50 7.33
C ASN A 235 11.26 -3.74 6.15
N VAL A 236 10.29 -2.89 6.45
CA VAL A 236 9.66 -2.00 5.47
C VAL A 236 9.67 -0.56 5.97
N THR A 237 9.85 0.36 5.02
CA THR A 237 9.49 1.77 5.20
C THR A 237 8.60 2.18 4.04
N GLY A 238 7.72 3.13 4.24
CA GLY A 238 6.87 3.58 3.16
C GLY A 238 6.02 4.78 3.51
N SER A 239 5.31 5.24 2.49
CA SER A 239 4.34 6.31 2.60
C SER A 239 3.11 5.96 1.78
N ALA A 240 1.97 6.49 2.20
CA ALA A 240 0.74 6.43 1.45
C ALA A 240 0.03 7.77 1.49
N THR A 241 -0.50 8.17 0.33
CA THR A 241 -1.36 9.34 0.19
C THR A 241 -2.64 8.88 -0.47
N PHE A 242 -3.77 9.08 0.19
CA PHE A 242 -5.09 8.76 -0.34
C PHE A 242 -5.98 9.98 -0.37
N PHE A 243 -6.88 9.96 -1.33
CA PHE A 243 -7.83 11.00 -1.60
C PHE A 243 -9.22 10.36 -1.66
N GLY A 244 -10.18 10.97 -0.98
CA GLY A 244 -11.58 10.55 -0.99
C GLY A 244 -12.55 11.73 -1.07
N ASN A 245 -13.79 11.42 -1.42
CA ASN A 245 -14.90 12.37 -1.37
C ASN A 245 -15.86 11.96 -0.25
N GLY A 246 -16.43 12.93 0.45
CA GLY A 246 -17.43 12.65 1.46
C GLY A 246 -18.79 12.35 0.86
N TYR A 247 -19.41 11.26 1.32
CA TYR A 247 -20.76 10.88 0.90
C TYR A 247 -21.85 11.69 1.61
N ILE A 248 -21.70 11.89 2.92
CA ILE A 248 -22.68 12.59 3.79
C ILE A 248 -22.28 14.05 3.97
N GLU A 249 -21.00 14.27 4.24
CA GLU A 249 -20.42 15.60 4.41
C GLU A 249 -19.74 15.97 3.08
N PRO A 250 -20.30 16.90 2.30
CA PRO A 250 -19.72 17.27 1.01
C PRO A 250 -18.31 17.86 1.23
N GLY A 251 -17.34 17.39 0.46
CA GLY A 251 -15.96 17.88 0.56
C GLY A 251 -14.94 16.86 0.10
N ALA A 252 -13.76 17.36 -0.30
CA ALA A 252 -12.59 16.53 -0.53
C ALA A 252 -11.92 16.19 0.80
N TYR A 253 -11.37 14.99 0.89
CA TYR A 253 -10.59 14.56 2.05
C TYR A 253 -9.29 13.91 1.59
N ALA A 254 -8.20 14.18 2.29
CA ALA A 254 -6.94 13.51 2.07
C ALA A 254 -6.46 12.83 3.36
N TYR A 255 -5.69 11.77 3.15
CA TYR A 255 -5.06 10.97 4.19
C TYR A 255 -3.61 10.77 3.79
N VAL A 256 -2.68 11.22 4.63
CA VAL A 256 -1.25 11.07 4.40
C VAL A 256 -0.64 10.34 5.57
N VAL A 257 0.13 9.29 5.30
CA VAL A 257 0.80 8.51 6.34
C VAL A 257 2.21 8.13 5.90
N ASN A 258 3.12 8.14 6.86
CA ASN A 258 4.41 7.46 6.77
C ASN A 258 4.40 6.29 7.75
N PHE A 259 5.00 5.19 7.34
CA PHE A 259 5.07 3.98 8.16
C PHE A 259 6.42 3.31 8.07
N THR A 260 6.77 2.64 9.16
CA THR A 260 7.86 1.67 9.22
C THR A 260 7.33 0.39 9.83
N GLY A 261 7.93 -0.73 9.51
CA GLY A 261 7.46 -2.00 10.03
C GLY A 261 8.46 -3.12 9.92
N THR A 262 8.16 -4.18 10.65
CA THR A 262 8.94 -5.42 10.68
C THR A 262 8.03 -6.59 10.41
N LEU A 263 8.56 -7.60 9.72
CA LEU A 263 7.83 -8.82 9.41
C LEU A 263 7.39 -9.48 10.72
N ALA A 264 6.09 -9.73 10.86
CA ALA A 264 5.54 -10.46 12.00
C ALA A 264 6.07 -11.90 11.96
N ARG A 265 6.55 -12.39 13.11
CA ARG A 265 7.07 -13.74 13.27
C ARG A 265 5.95 -14.76 13.42
#